data_AF-A0A7R9CCP6-F1
#
_entry.id   AF-A0A7R9CCP6-F1
#
_cell.length_a   1.000
_cell.length_b   1.000
_cell.length_c   1.000
_cell.angle_alpha   90.00
_cell.angle_beta   90.00
_cell.angle_gamma   90.00
#
_symmetry.space_group_name_H-M   'P 1'
#
loop_
_entity.id
_entity.type
_entity.pdbx_description
1 polymer ?
#
loop_
_entity_poly.entity_id
_entity_poly.type
_entity_poly.pdbx_seq_one_letter_code
_entity_poly.pdbx_strand_id
1 'polypeptide(L)'
;MLLNLSEGIRELCPYSARLAVVTTKGNNTKRDLTQISAQKGLVGTTWLMFLQSEDFDNFLDEVDVPFNCRFLLAKRREEALVEVTQVYRVMQNHPLVQHNYILSETMPEFPGPDLQGVVLRAAFVNCTFIWETINTNNDVQMEGFMGKVWTYLEALMNFTTVYYTTPDSAWGSKEESGDWNGMIGHLTRGEVDVAPNLFMMTEERNEVVDFTHPFMITKYVENVVVGKLDSTSPGKPHLVVSKMLEATN
;
A
#
# COMPACT_ATOMS: atom_id res chain seq x y z
N MET A 1 -30.55 -6.57 13.51
CA MET A 1 -30.05 -7.53 14.51
C MET A 1 -28.70 -7.03 14.98
N LEU A 2 -28.75 -6.03 15.88
CA LEU A 2 -27.61 -5.35 16.50
C LEU A 2 -27.37 -6.08 17.82
N LEU A 3 -26.20 -6.67 18.02
CA LEU A 3 -25.82 -7.16 19.35
C LEU A 3 -25.39 -5.95 20.20
N ASN A 4 -25.98 -5.85 21.38
CA ASN A 4 -25.82 -4.76 22.35
C ASN A 4 -24.34 -4.44 22.62
N LEU A 5 -23.85 -3.37 21.98
CA LEU A 5 -22.66 -2.62 22.35
C LEU A 5 -23.05 -1.62 23.46
N SER A 6 -23.48 -2.11 24.62
CA SER A 6 -23.81 -1.25 25.75
C SER A 6 -22.60 -1.06 26.65
N GLU A 7 -22.22 0.21 26.79
CA GLU A 7 -21.27 0.80 27.73
C GLU A 7 -19.78 0.77 27.33
N GLY A 8 -19.34 1.80 26.61
CA GLY A 8 -17.94 2.25 26.77
C GLY A 8 -17.21 2.87 25.58
N ILE A 9 -17.76 2.89 24.36
CA ILE A 9 -17.08 3.52 23.22
C ILE A 9 -17.51 5.00 23.13
N ARG A 10 -16.68 5.90 23.66
CA ARG A 10 -16.79 7.35 23.43
C ARG A 10 -15.87 7.73 22.27
N GLU A 11 -16.44 8.28 21.21
CA GLU A 11 -15.69 8.90 20.12
C GLU A 11 -14.97 10.16 20.64
N LEU A 12 -13.64 10.17 20.54
CA LEU A 12 -12.79 11.31 20.85
C LEU A 12 -11.72 11.40 19.76
N CYS A 13 -12.06 11.96 18.59
CA CYS A 13 -11.19 12.81 17.74
C CYS A 13 -11.76 13.02 16.32
N PRO A 14 -11.51 14.17 15.66
CA PRO A 14 -12.19 14.57 14.41
C PRO A 14 -11.58 13.98 13.13
N TYR A 15 -10.45 13.27 13.21
CA TYR A 15 -9.86 12.49 12.11
C TYR A 15 -9.93 11.01 12.50
N SER A 16 -11.10 10.42 12.25
CA SER A 16 -11.61 9.19 12.88
C SER A 16 -10.78 7.93 12.63
N ALA A 17 -9.70 7.74 13.40
CA ALA A 17 -9.18 6.41 13.67
C ALA A 17 -10.23 5.68 14.52
N ARG A 18 -10.81 4.62 13.97
CA ARG A 18 -11.76 3.78 14.73
C ARG A 18 -10.99 3.15 15.90
N LEU A 19 -11.47 3.33 17.12
CA LEU A 19 -10.92 2.67 18.30
C LEU A 19 -11.86 1.53 18.71
N ALA A 20 -11.38 0.29 18.60
CA ALA A 20 -12.08 -0.89 19.09
C ALA A 20 -11.46 -1.30 20.43
N VAL A 21 -12.25 -1.27 21.50
CA VAL A 21 -11.79 -1.68 22.85
C VAL A 21 -12.31 -3.09 23.15
N VAL A 22 -11.40 -4.01 23.45
CA VAL A 22 -11.70 -5.42 23.76
C VAL A 22 -11.30 -5.71 25.20
N THR A 23 -12.19 -6.34 25.96
CA THR A 23 -11.90 -6.77 27.34
C THR A 23 -12.04 -8.28 27.48
N THR A 24 -11.05 -8.96 28.06
CA THR A 24 -11.06 -10.42 28.24
C THR A 24 -11.76 -10.80 29.55
N LYS A 25 -13.09 -10.69 29.60
CA LYS A 25 -13.88 -11.12 30.77
C LYS A 25 -14.53 -12.50 30.63
N GLY A 26 -14.32 -13.23 29.52
CA GLY A 26 -14.94 -14.54 29.31
C GLY A 26 -14.18 -15.48 28.39
N ASN A 27 -14.54 -16.77 28.43
CA ASN A 27 -13.84 -17.84 27.70
C ASN A 27 -14.00 -17.79 26.17
N ASN A 28 -14.88 -16.93 25.65
CA ASN A 28 -15.18 -16.83 24.21
C ASN A 28 -14.42 -15.71 23.48
N THR A 29 -13.61 -14.91 24.18
CA THR A 29 -12.98 -13.72 23.59
C THR A 29 -12.11 -14.02 22.37
N LYS A 30 -11.39 -15.16 22.35
CA LYS A 30 -10.59 -15.58 21.19
C LYS A 30 -11.47 -15.81 19.96
N ARG A 31 -12.57 -16.57 20.13
CA ARG A 31 -13.53 -16.87 19.07
C ARG A 31 -14.20 -15.60 18.53
N ASP A 32 -14.64 -14.72 19.42
CA ASP A 32 -15.30 -13.47 19.03
C ASP A 32 -14.32 -12.57 18.27
N LEU A 33 -13.06 -12.48 18.73
CA LEU A 33 -12.02 -11.70 18.08
C LEU A 33 -11.68 -12.25 16.69
N THR A 34 -11.51 -13.56 16.54
CA THR A 34 -11.26 -14.21 15.24
C THR A 34 -12.43 -13.98 14.27
N GLN A 35 -13.67 -14.01 14.75
CA GLN A 35 -14.84 -13.76 13.89
C GLN A 35 -14.94 -12.29 13.46
N ILE A 36 -14.59 -11.37 14.36
CA ILE A 36 -14.64 -9.93 14.09
C ILE A 36 -13.48 -9.54 13.19
N SER A 37 -12.26 -10.00 13.45
CA SER A 37 -11.08 -9.60 12.68
C SER A 37 -11.13 -10.04 11.22
N ALA A 38 -11.86 -11.12 10.92
CA ALA A 38 -12.17 -11.57 9.56
C ALA A 38 -13.15 -10.64 8.78
N GLN A 39 -13.75 -9.63 9.42
CA GLN A 39 -14.67 -8.71 8.75
C GLN A 39 -13.91 -7.58 8.04
N LYS A 40 -14.12 -7.45 6.72
CA LYS A 40 -13.46 -6.45 5.84
C LYS A 40 -13.62 -4.98 6.26
N GLY A 41 -14.55 -4.65 7.16
CA GLY A 41 -14.88 -3.27 7.56
C GLY A 41 -13.93 -2.63 8.59
N LEU A 42 -12.86 -3.31 9.00
CA LEU A 42 -12.04 -2.92 10.14
C LEU A 42 -10.66 -2.36 9.76
N VAL A 43 -10.37 -2.24 8.46
CA VAL A 43 -9.17 -1.59 7.92
C VAL A 43 -8.95 -0.21 8.54
N GLY A 44 -7.74 0.07 9.03
CA GLY A 44 -7.39 1.34 9.66
C GLY A 44 -7.88 1.51 11.11
N THR A 45 -8.44 0.46 11.73
CA THR A 45 -8.87 0.49 13.13
C THR A 45 -7.67 0.31 14.06
N THR A 46 -7.63 1.09 15.15
CA THR A 46 -6.78 0.84 16.30
C THR A 46 -7.55 -0.04 17.29
N TRP A 47 -7.01 -1.21 17.59
CA TRP A 47 -7.53 -2.15 18.56
C TRP A 47 -6.78 -1.95 19.87
N LEU A 48 -7.50 -1.76 20.97
CA LEU A 48 -6.94 -1.75 22.31
C LEU A 48 -7.56 -2.88 23.11
N MET A 49 -6.75 -3.87 23.46
CA MET A 49 -7.20 -5.07 24.15
C MET A 49 -6.56 -5.17 25.54
N PHE A 50 -7.39 -5.37 26.55
CA PHE A 50 -6.94 -5.58 27.93
C PHE A 50 -6.89 -7.08 28.22
N LEU A 51 -5.68 -7.62 28.39
CA LEU A 51 -5.46 -9.04 28.63
C LEU A 51 -5.21 -9.31 30.12
N GLN A 52 -5.96 -10.26 30.70
CA GLN A 52 -5.74 -10.74 32.07
C GLN A 52 -4.89 -12.03 32.16
N SER A 53 -4.69 -12.73 31.05
CA SER A 53 -3.93 -13.99 30.97
C SER A 53 -2.44 -13.74 30.72
N GLU A 54 -1.59 -14.64 31.22
CA GLU A 54 -0.14 -14.64 30.94
C GLU A 54 0.23 -15.37 29.65
N ASP A 55 -0.66 -16.21 29.14
CA ASP A 55 -0.40 -17.06 27.97
C ASP A 55 -0.76 -16.33 26.67
N PHE A 56 0.09 -15.37 26.32
CA PHE A 56 -0.16 -14.37 25.29
C PHE A 56 0.09 -14.89 23.87
N ASP A 57 1.23 -15.55 23.64
CA ASP A 57 1.63 -16.00 22.30
C ASP A 57 0.57 -16.96 21.71
N ASN A 58 0.10 -17.90 22.53
CA ASN A 58 -0.95 -18.87 22.17
C ASN A 58 -2.33 -18.23 21.88
N PHE A 59 -2.59 -17.02 22.39
CA PHE A 59 -3.87 -16.36 22.18
C PHE A 59 -3.99 -15.82 20.75
N LEU A 60 -2.92 -15.25 20.20
CA LEU A 60 -2.94 -14.59 18.88
C LEU A 60 -2.58 -15.49 17.70
N ASP A 61 -2.15 -16.73 17.93
CA ASP A 61 -1.79 -17.65 16.84
C ASP A 61 -2.91 -17.85 15.81
N GLU A 62 -4.17 -17.87 16.26
CA GLU A 62 -5.37 -18.09 15.42
C GLU A 62 -6.17 -16.81 15.15
N VAL A 63 -5.68 -15.66 15.61
CA VAL A 63 -6.35 -14.37 15.38
C VAL A 63 -5.69 -13.73 14.17
N ASP A 64 -6.46 -13.57 13.09
CA ASP A 64 -6.01 -12.80 11.95
C ASP A 64 -5.94 -11.32 12.36
N VAL A 65 -4.74 -10.74 12.42
CA VAL A 65 -4.53 -9.32 12.71
C VAL A 65 -4.21 -8.66 11.38
N PRO A 66 -5.16 -7.94 10.75
CA PRO A 66 -4.91 -7.33 9.45
C PRO A 66 -3.74 -6.35 9.53
N PHE A 67 -2.82 -6.44 8.55
CA PHE A 67 -1.60 -5.62 8.48
C PHE A 67 -1.85 -4.11 8.56
N ASN A 68 -3.01 -3.65 8.09
CA ASN A 68 -3.43 -2.25 8.08
C ASN A 68 -4.17 -1.81 9.36
N CYS A 69 -4.13 -2.60 10.43
CA CYS A 69 -4.68 -2.27 11.74
C CYS A 69 -3.57 -2.09 12.76
N ARG A 70 -3.77 -1.18 13.73
CA ARG A 70 -2.89 -1.09 14.88
C ARG A 70 -3.48 -1.93 16.00
N PHE A 71 -2.81 -3.03 16.38
CA PHE A 71 -3.25 -3.84 17.51
C PHE A 71 -2.39 -3.53 18.74
N LEU A 72 -3.00 -3.02 19.79
CA LEU A 72 -2.37 -2.68 21.06
C LEU A 72 -2.95 -3.55 22.16
N LEU A 73 -2.07 -4.13 22.97
CA LEU A 73 -2.43 -4.89 24.15
C LEU A 73 -1.99 -4.13 25.38
N ALA A 74 -2.87 -3.93 26.33
CA ALA A 74 -2.55 -3.35 27.62
C ALA A 74 -2.55 -4.45 28.69
N LYS A 75 -1.40 -4.66 29.33
CA LYS A 75 -1.24 -5.51 30.51
C LYS A 75 -0.89 -4.64 31.70
N ARG A 76 -1.59 -4.84 32.81
CA ARG A 76 -1.23 -4.21 34.08
C ARG A 76 -0.04 -4.96 34.70
N ARG A 77 1.01 -4.24 35.07
CA ARG A 77 2.13 -4.74 35.89
C ARG A 77 1.99 -4.31 37.35
N GLU A 78 2.90 -4.79 38.19
CA GLU A 78 3.02 -4.36 39.59
C GLU A 78 3.12 -2.83 39.71
N GLU A 79 2.64 -2.27 40.83
CA GLU A 79 2.76 -0.85 41.20
C GLU A 79 2.25 0.18 40.16
N ALA A 80 1.12 -0.13 39.49
CA ALA A 80 0.39 0.79 38.61
C ALA A 80 1.04 1.12 37.25
N LEU A 81 2.14 0.47 36.89
CA LEU A 81 2.67 0.53 35.53
C LEU A 81 1.79 -0.28 34.57
N VAL A 82 1.56 0.28 33.38
CA VAL A 82 0.85 -0.40 32.29
C VAL A 82 1.84 -0.66 31.17
N GLU A 83 2.00 -1.93 30.83
CA GLU A 83 2.76 -2.37 29.67
C GLU A 83 1.82 -2.38 28.46
N VAL A 84 2.20 -1.70 27.39
CA VAL A 84 1.50 -1.72 26.11
C VAL A 84 2.36 -2.44 25.07
N THR A 85 1.82 -3.49 24.49
CA THR A 85 2.46 -4.22 23.40
C THR A 85 1.76 -3.91 22.09
N GLN A 86 2.48 -3.35 21.13
CA GLN A 86 2.01 -3.26 19.75
C GLN A 86 2.26 -4.60 19.06
N VAL A 87 1.26 -5.08 18.32
CA VAL A 87 1.30 -6.34 17.61
C VAL A 87 0.84 -6.17 16.19
N TYR A 88 1.53 -6.81 15.26
CA TYR A 88 1.09 -6.94 13.88
C TYR A 88 1.64 -8.21 13.25
N ARG A 89 0.97 -8.65 12.18
CA ARG A 89 1.38 -9.78 11.35
C ARG A 89 1.19 -9.38 9.88
N VAL A 90 2.20 -9.64 9.05
CA VAL A 90 2.14 -9.26 7.62
C VAL A 90 1.13 -10.12 6.87
N MET A 91 1.16 -11.43 7.10
CA MET A 91 0.22 -12.42 6.55
C MET A 91 0.07 -13.59 7.54
N GLN A 92 -1.00 -14.38 7.43
CA GLN A 92 -1.32 -15.46 8.37
C GLN A 92 -0.13 -16.38 8.72
N ASN A 93 0.76 -16.65 7.75
CA ASN A 93 1.93 -17.53 7.88
C ASN A 93 3.23 -16.81 8.26
N HIS A 94 3.21 -15.51 8.53
CA HIS A 94 4.38 -14.75 9.00
C HIS A 94 4.47 -14.72 10.52
N PRO A 95 5.69 -14.60 11.08
CA PRO A 95 5.88 -14.38 12.51
C PRO A 95 5.09 -13.17 13.02
N LEU A 96 4.54 -13.31 14.22
CA LEU A 96 3.94 -12.21 14.94
C LEU A 96 5.05 -11.27 15.42
N VAL A 97 4.98 -9.99 15.08
CA VAL A 97 5.91 -8.98 15.59
C VAL A 97 5.30 -8.30 16.81
N GLN A 98 6.12 -8.12 17.84
CA GLN A 98 5.73 -7.54 19.12
C GLN A 98 6.71 -6.44 19.50
N HIS A 99 6.20 -5.24 19.78
CA HIS A 99 6.98 -4.14 20.36
C HIS A 99 6.40 -3.77 21.71
N ASN A 100 7.20 -3.93 22.77
CA ASN A 100 6.77 -3.69 24.14
C ASN A 100 7.15 -2.28 24.59
N TYR A 101 6.19 -1.60 25.21
CA TYR A 101 6.34 -0.26 25.74
C TYR A 101 5.82 -0.21 27.17
N ILE A 102 6.46 0.59 28.01
CA ILE A 102 5.93 0.91 29.35
C ILE A 102 5.28 2.29 29.24
N LEU A 103 3.99 2.38 29.54
CA LEU A 103 3.30 3.66 29.60
C LEU A 103 3.86 4.46 30.77
N SER A 104 4.26 5.69 30.47
CA SER A 104 4.70 6.70 31.41
C SER A 104 3.85 7.96 31.21
N GLU A 105 4.31 9.12 31.70
CA GLU A 105 3.62 10.40 31.50
C GLU A 105 3.44 10.78 30.01
N THR A 106 4.31 10.29 29.13
CA THR A 106 4.22 10.47 27.67
C THR A 106 3.88 9.18 26.95
N MET A 107 3.03 9.28 25.92
CA MET A 107 2.72 8.16 25.03
C MET A 107 3.92 7.87 24.13
N PRO A 108 4.34 6.59 23.99
CA PRO A 108 5.40 6.22 23.08
C PRO A 108 4.96 6.39 21.62
N GLU A 109 5.93 6.65 20.74
CA GLU A 109 5.71 6.54 19.30
C GLU A 109 5.66 5.06 18.90
N PHE A 110 4.53 4.64 18.36
CA PHE A 110 4.34 3.30 17.80
C PHE A 110 4.73 3.33 16.33
N PRO A 111 5.87 2.72 15.93
CA PRO A 111 6.26 2.66 14.54
C PRO A 111 5.18 1.92 13.73
N GLY A 112 5.06 2.31 12.46
CA GLY A 112 4.21 1.59 11.52
C GLY A 112 4.70 0.14 11.35
N PRO A 113 3.82 -0.79 10.98
CA PRO A 113 4.23 -2.15 10.67
C PRO A 113 5.09 -2.16 9.40
N ASP A 114 6.14 -2.98 9.38
CA ASP A 114 6.95 -3.22 8.17
C ASP A 114 6.54 -4.54 7.50
N LEU A 115 7.08 -4.83 6.31
CA LEU A 115 6.74 -6.01 5.52
C LEU A 115 7.66 -7.21 5.80
N GLN A 116 8.46 -7.19 6.87
CA GLN A 116 9.27 -8.33 7.35
C GLN A 116 10.09 -9.08 6.28
N GLY A 117 10.61 -8.37 5.28
CA GLY A 117 11.40 -8.95 4.18
C GLY A 117 10.59 -9.72 3.15
N VAL A 118 9.27 -9.53 3.07
CA VAL A 118 8.42 -10.13 2.02
C VAL A 118 9.02 -9.85 0.64
N VAL A 119 8.95 -10.85 -0.23
CA VAL A 119 9.35 -10.73 -1.63
C VAL A 119 8.11 -10.45 -2.47
N LEU A 120 8.01 -9.25 -3.05
CA LEU A 120 6.94 -8.89 -3.98
C LEU A 120 7.35 -9.21 -5.41
N ARG A 121 6.42 -9.76 -6.19
CA ARG A 121 6.56 -9.93 -7.64
C ARG A 121 6.04 -8.67 -8.31
N ALA A 122 6.89 -7.97 -9.06
CA ALA A 122 6.53 -6.73 -9.72
C ALA A 122 6.57 -6.85 -11.25
N ALA A 123 5.52 -6.41 -11.94
CA ALA A 123 5.56 -6.19 -13.38
C ALA A 123 5.76 -4.70 -13.69
N PHE A 124 6.62 -4.38 -14.65
CA PHE A 124 6.73 -3.01 -15.17
C PHE A 124 6.90 -3.00 -16.69
N VAL A 125 6.72 -1.82 -17.28
CA VAL A 125 6.92 -1.57 -18.71
C VAL A 125 7.82 -0.35 -18.85
N ASN A 126 8.82 -0.44 -19.72
CA ASN A 126 9.72 0.67 -20.03
C ASN A 126 8.93 1.90 -20.51
N CYS A 127 9.20 3.05 -19.90
CA CYS A 127 8.64 4.34 -20.29
C CYS A 127 9.64 5.46 -19.99
N THR A 128 9.28 6.72 -20.24
CA THR A 128 10.19 7.87 -20.12
C THR A 128 10.95 7.96 -18.79
N PHE A 129 10.35 7.50 -17.70
CA PHE A 129 10.91 7.61 -16.34
C PHE A 129 11.28 6.27 -15.71
N ILE A 130 11.13 5.17 -16.46
CA ILE A 130 11.33 3.80 -15.99
C ILE A 130 12.00 3.00 -17.09
N TRP A 131 13.14 2.38 -16.80
CA TRP A 131 13.78 1.49 -17.76
C TRP A 131 14.37 0.27 -17.09
N GLU A 132 14.39 -0.82 -17.82
CA GLU A 132 15.02 -2.07 -17.40
C GLU A 132 16.55 -1.97 -17.49
N THR A 133 17.22 -2.56 -16.50
CA THR A 133 18.63 -2.95 -16.59
C THR A 133 18.79 -4.38 -16.09
N ILE A 134 19.94 -4.99 -16.38
CA ILE A 134 20.26 -6.35 -15.93
C ILE A 134 21.47 -6.25 -15.00
N ASN A 135 21.35 -6.81 -13.79
CA ASN A 135 22.45 -6.84 -12.84
C ASN A 135 23.50 -7.93 -13.20
N THR A 136 24.57 -8.05 -12.42
CA THR A 136 25.62 -9.06 -12.64
C THR A 136 25.15 -10.51 -12.50
N ASN A 137 24.02 -10.74 -11.83
CA ASN A 137 23.41 -12.05 -11.62
C ASN A 137 22.41 -12.42 -12.72
N ASN A 138 22.27 -11.57 -13.74
CA ASN A 138 21.29 -11.70 -14.81
C ASN A 138 19.83 -11.53 -14.35
N ASP A 139 19.61 -10.78 -13.27
CA ASP A 139 18.28 -10.40 -12.80
C ASP A 139 17.87 -9.04 -13.37
N VAL A 140 16.59 -8.94 -13.74
CA VAL A 140 15.92 -7.70 -14.16
C VAL A 140 15.89 -6.71 -13.00
N GLN A 141 16.25 -5.46 -13.26
CA GLN A 141 16.20 -4.34 -12.33
C GLN A 141 15.40 -3.19 -12.94
N MET A 142 14.57 -2.56 -12.11
CA MET A 142 13.84 -1.35 -12.49
C MET A 142 14.66 -0.11 -12.12
N GLU A 143 15.06 0.65 -13.13
CA GLU A 143 15.81 1.89 -12.98
C GLU A 143 14.97 3.11 -13.36
N GLY A 144 15.52 4.29 -13.09
CA GLY A 144 14.87 5.58 -13.35
C GLY A 144 14.23 6.20 -12.13
N PHE A 145 13.32 7.15 -12.36
CA PHE A 145 12.68 7.87 -11.25
C PHE A 145 11.83 6.93 -10.41
N MET A 146 10.99 6.11 -11.04
CA MET A 146 10.16 5.15 -10.31
C MET A 146 11.00 4.04 -9.68
N GLY A 147 12.07 3.58 -10.34
CA GLY A 147 13.04 2.65 -9.77
C GLY A 147 13.57 3.14 -8.42
N LYS A 148 14.05 4.39 -8.36
CA LYS A 148 14.55 5.00 -7.12
C LYS A 148 13.48 5.16 -6.05
N VAL A 149 12.26 5.59 -6.44
CA VAL A 149 11.13 5.68 -5.49
C VAL A 149 10.81 4.30 -4.92
N TRP A 150 10.79 3.27 -5.76
CA TRP A 150 10.49 1.91 -5.35
C TRP A 150 11.57 1.33 -4.43
N THR A 151 12.86 1.51 -4.75
CA THR A 151 13.97 1.13 -3.87
C THR A 151 13.92 1.84 -2.52
N TYR A 152 13.48 3.10 -2.48
CA TYR A 152 13.26 3.81 -1.22
C TYR A 152 12.13 3.16 -0.41
N LEU A 153 11.03 2.75 -1.06
CA LEU A 153 9.94 2.04 -0.41
C LEU A 153 10.37 0.66 0.10
N GLU A 154 11.17 -0.10 -0.67
CA GLU A 154 11.75 -1.39 -0.25
C GLU A 154 12.52 -1.25 1.05
N ALA A 155 13.39 -0.24 1.15
CA ALA A 155 14.16 0.04 2.35
C ALA A 155 13.29 0.54 3.51
N LEU A 156 12.34 1.42 3.24
CA LEU A 156 11.48 2.03 4.25
C LEU A 156 10.53 1.01 4.89
N MET A 157 9.98 0.10 4.08
CA MET A 157 8.97 -0.87 4.51
C MET A 157 9.52 -2.28 4.65
N ASN A 158 10.84 -2.50 4.51
CA ASN A 158 11.47 -3.80 4.67
C ASN A 158 10.84 -4.88 3.79
N PHE A 159 10.89 -4.71 2.47
CA PHE A 159 10.53 -5.74 1.50
C PHE A 159 11.56 -5.78 0.37
N THR A 160 11.52 -6.83 -0.45
CA THR A 160 12.35 -6.96 -1.64
C THR A 160 11.47 -7.26 -2.85
N THR A 161 11.98 -7.01 -4.05
CA THR A 161 11.22 -7.19 -5.29
C THR A 161 11.92 -8.14 -6.25
N VAL A 162 11.15 -9.05 -6.84
CA VAL A 162 11.52 -9.78 -8.04
C VAL A 162 10.76 -9.18 -9.21
N TYR A 163 11.49 -8.65 -10.18
CA TYR A 163 10.91 -7.97 -11.33
C TYR A 163 10.65 -8.93 -12.50
N TYR A 164 9.52 -8.71 -13.17
CA TYR A 164 9.08 -9.42 -14.36
C TYR A 164 8.82 -8.41 -15.48
N THR A 165 9.41 -8.68 -16.65
CA THR A 165 9.09 -7.94 -17.86
C THR A 165 7.86 -8.58 -18.49
N THR A 166 6.85 -7.77 -18.78
CA THR A 166 5.62 -8.28 -19.42
C THR A 166 5.95 -8.68 -20.88
N PRO A 167 5.60 -9.89 -21.34
CA PRO A 167 5.93 -10.34 -22.69
C PRO A 167 5.32 -9.47 -23.79
N ASP A 168 4.15 -8.89 -23.52
CA ASP A 168 3.42 -8.00 -24.41
C ASP A 168 3.85 -6.53 -24.28
N SER A 169 4.68 -6.18 -23.29
CA SER A 169 5.03 -4.80 -22.93
C SER A 169 3.81 -3.88 -22.81
N ALA A 170 2.65 -4.45 -22.46
CA ALA A 170 1.39 -3.74 -22.46
C ALA A 170 1.05 -3.21 -21.06
N TRP A 171 0.39 -2.05 -21.03
CA TRP A 171 -0.02 -1.43 -19.78
C TRP A 171 -1.21 -2.15 -19.15
N GLY A 172 -2.12 -2.65 -19.98
CA GLY A 172 -3.38 -3.24 -19.56
C GLY A 172 -4.56 -2.55 -20.22
N SER A 173 -5.18 -3.29 -21.12
CA SER A 173 -6.42 -2.98 -21.80
C SER A 173 -7.34 -4.19 -21.69
N LYS A 174 -8.65 -3.92 -21.65
CA LYS A 174 -9.67 -4.96 -21.69
C LYS A 174 -9.82 -5.47 -23.12
N GLU A 175 -9.68 -6.78 -23.28
CA GLU A 175 -9.85 -7.48 -24.55
C GLU A 175 -11.33 -7.76 -24.82
N GLU A 176 -11.66 -8.13 -26.07
CA GLU A 176 -13.04 -8.51 -26.45
C GLU A 176 -13.57 -9.71 -25.64
N SER A 177 -12.67 -10.60 -25.17
CA SER A 177 -13.04 -11.71 -24.28
C SER A 177 -13.51 -11.26 -22.89
N GLY A 178 -13.24 -10.00 -22.52
CA GLY A 178 -13.43 -9.45 -21.18
C GLY A 178 -12.21 -9.59 -20.27
N ASP A 179 -11.18 -10.32 -20.71
CA ASP A 179 -9.91 -10.46 -19.99
C ASP A 179 -9.05 -9.19 -20.13
N TRP A 180 -8.04 -9.07 -19.28
CA TRP A 180 -7.06 -7.99 -19.33
C TRP A 180 -5.71 -8.49 -19.82
N ASN A 181 -5.08 -7.74 -20.73
CA ASN A 181 -3.69 -7.93 -21.12
C ASN A 181 -2.72 -7.16 -20.20
N GLY A 182 -1.43 -7.22 -20.49
CA GLY A 182 -0.42 -6.36 -19.88
C GLY A 182 -0.32 -6.47 -18.37
N MET A 183 0.27 -5.44 -17.76
CA MET A 183 0.46 -5.37 -16.30
C MET A 183 -0.84 -5.57 -15.52
N ILE A 184 -1.97 -4.98 -15.96
CA ILE A 184 -3.29 -5.18 -15.32
C ILE A 184 -3.74 -6.64 -15.43
N GLY A 185 -3.53 -7.29 -16.56
CA GLY A 185 -3.80 -8.72 -16.74
C GLY A 185 -2.99 -9.59 -15.78
N HIS A 186 -1.69 -9.32 -15.66
CA HIS A 186 -0.82 -10.05 -14.74
C HIS A 186 -1.26 -9.87 -13.26
N LEU A 187 -1.73 -8.67 -12.88
CA LEU A 187 -2.29 -8.42 -11.55
C LEU A 187 -3.58 -9.20 -11.32
N THR A 188 -4.54 -9.13 -12.26
CA THR A 188 -5.86 -9.77 -12.10
C THR A 188 -5.77 -11.29 -12.06
N ARG A 189 -4.77 -11.88 -12.73
CA ARG A 189 -4.48 -13.33 -12.67
C ARG A 189 -3.61 -13.76 -11.48
N GLY A 190 -3.14 -12.81 -10.65
CA GLY A 190 -2.27 -13.09 -9.50
C GLY A 190 -0.85 -13.56 -9.87
N GLU A 191 -0.42 -13.28 -11.09
CA GLU A 191 0.90 -13.63 -11.61
C GLU A 191 1.98 -12.71 -11.03
N VAL A 192 1.61 -11.47 -10.73
CA VAL A 192 2.41 -10.48 -9.99
C VAL A 192 1.58 -9.85 -8.88
N ASP A 193 2.24 -9.29 -7.88
CA ASP A 193 1.61 -8.70 -6.70
C ASP A 193 1.40 -7.19 -6.86
N VAL A 194 2.29 -6.53 -7.61
CA VAL A 194 2.30 -5.08 -7.82
C VAL A 194 2.76 -4.71 -9.23
N ALA A 195 2.37 -3.52 -9.69
CA ALA A 195 2.86 -2.95 -10.95
C ALA A 195 3.30 -1.49 -10.76
N PRO A 196 4.56 -1.25 -10.36
CA PRO A 196 5.07 0.11 -10.17
C PRO A 196 5.30 0.80 -11.52
N ASN A 197 4.29 1.52 -12.02
CA ASN A 197 4.38 2.27 -13.27
C ASN A 197 3.48 3.53 -13.26
N LEU A 198 3.55 4.34 -14.31
CA LEU A 198 2.82 5.61 -14.46
C LEU A 198 1.39 5.38 -15.02
N PHE A 199 0.56 4.67 -14.28
CA PHE A 199 -0.79 4.32 -14.74
C PHE A 199 -1.70 5.54 -14.85
N MET A 200 -2.46 5.59 -15.95
CA MET A 200 -3.69 6.37 -16.00
C MET A 200 -4.76 5.64 -15.19
N MET A 201 -5.24 6.29 -14.12
CA MET A 201 -6.34 5.82 -13.28
C MET A 201 -7.67 6.07 -14.00
N THR A 202 -8.18 5.05 -14.69
CA THR A 202 -9.50 5.07 -15.33
C THR A 202 -10.50 4.29 -14.49
N GLU A 203 -11.79 4.59 -14.65
CA GLU A 203 -12.87 3.83 -14.00
C GLU A 203 -12.78 2.34 -14.32
N GLU A 204 -12.62 2.00 -15.60
CA GLU A 204 -12.51 0.62 -16.08
C GLU A 204 -11.37 -0.16 -15.41
N ARG A 205 -10.20 0.47 -15.19
CA ARG A 205 -9.09 -0.19 -14.49
C ARG A 205 -9.36 -0.32 -12.99
N ASN A 206 -9.98 0.70 -12.39
CA ASN A 206 -10.31 0.71 -10.97
C ASN A 206 -11.39 -0.31 -10.58
N GLU A 207 -12.11 -0.89 -11.55
CA GLU A 207 -13.02 -2.02 -11.33
C GLU A 207 -12.28 -3.34 -11.05
N VAL A 208 -11.03 -3.49 -11.51
CA VAL A 208 -10.29 -4.76 -11.47
C VAL A 208 -8.98 -4.71 -10.70
N VAL A 209 -8.47 -3.52 -10.40
CA VAL A 209 -7.28 -3.31 -9.55
C VAL A 209 -7.49 -2.16 -8.58
N ASP A 210 -6.79 -2.21 -7.45
CA ASP A 210 -6.73 -1.11 -6.48
C ASP A 210 -5.51 -0.22 -6.76
N PHE A 211 -5.71 1.09 -6.81
CA PHE A 211 -4.63 2.07 -6.90
C PHE A 211 -4.22 2.59 -5.52
N THR A 212 -2.91 2.78 -5.32
CA THR A 212 -2.41 3.51 -4.16
C THR A 212 -2.76 4.99 -4.26
N HIS A 213 -2.57 5.73 -3.15
CA HIS A 213 -2.59 7.19 -3.24
C HIS A 213 -1.49 7.66 -4.21
N PRO A 214 -1.78 8.56 -5.16
CA PRO A 214 -0.79 8.99 -6.13
C PRO A 214 0.27 9.86 -5.43
N PHE A 215 1.54 9.48 -5.56
CA PHE A 215 2.67 10.32 -5.11
C PHE A 215 3.08 11.34 -6.19
N MET A 216 2.63 11.16 -7.44
CA MET A 216 2.80 12.10 -8.54
C MET A 216 1.51 12.18 -9.35
N ILE A 217 1.02 13.40 -9.57
CA ILE A 217 -0.11 13.67 -10.45
C ILE A 217 0.39 14.57 -11.57
N THR A 218 0.28 14.08 -12.80
CA THR A 218 0.60 14.86 -14.00
C THR A 218 -0.67 15.18 -14.77
N LYS A 219 -0.71 16.36 -15.40
CA LYS A 219 -1.73 16.68 -16.39
C LYS A 219 -1.17 16.39 -17.77
N TYR A 220 -1.88 15.59 -18.54
CA TYR A 220 -1.51 15.37 -19.94
C TYR A 220 -1.81 16.64 -20.74
N VAL A 221 -0.78 17.19 -21.38
CA VAL A 221 -0.92 18.34 -22.28
C VAL A 221 -0.29 17.96 -23.61
N GLU A 222 -1.13 17.81 -24.63
CA GLU A 222 -0.68 17.58 -25.99
C GLU A 222 -0.32 18.92 -26.63
N ASN A 223 0.96 19.09 -26.97
CA ASN A 223 1.43 20.28 -27.67
C ASN A 223 2.19 19.88 -28.92
N VAL A 224 1.97 20.62 -30.01
CA VAL A 224 2.88 20.59 -31.16
C VAL A 224 4.04 21.54 -30.86
N VAL A 225 5.22 20.98 -30.56
CA VAL A 225 6.42 21.78 -30.27
C VAL A 225 7.15 22.10 -31.57
N VAL A 226 7.38 23.38 -31.80
CA VAL A 226 8.11 23.88 -32.97
C VAL A 226 9.43 24.54 -32.52
N GLY A 227 10.49 24.35 -33.31
CA GLY A 227 11.78 24.97 -33.02
C GLY A 227 11.66 26.50 -33.01
N LYS A 228 12.43 27.17 -32.15
CA LYS A 228 12.44 28.65 -32.08
C LYS A 228 12.70 29.23 -33.46
N LEU A 229 11.83 30.13 -33.90
CA LEU A 229 11.96 30.83 -35.16
C LEU A 229 13.13 31.82 -35.06
N ASP A 230 14.20 31.56 -35.81
CA ASP A 230 15.27 32.52 -36.03
C ASP A 230 14.96 33.34 -37.29
N SER A 231 14.67 34.63 -37.12
CA SER A 231 14.36 35.55 -38.21
C SER A 231 15.50 35.77 -39.20
N THR A 232 16.71 35.29 -38.89
CA THR A 232 17.92 35.49 -39.69
C THR A 232 18.27 34.32 -40.61
N SER A 233 17.52 33.21 -40.54
CA SER A 233 17.78 32.00 -41.34
C SER A 233 16.83 31.91 -42.56
N PRO A 234 17.22 32.43 -43.75
CA PRO A 234 16.38 32.32 -44.95
C PRO A 234 16.22 30.85 -45.35
N GLY A 235 14.98 30.38 -45.46
CA GLY A 235 14.65 29.06 -46.04
C GLY A 235 13.91 28.05 -45.15
N LYS A 236 13.63 28.36 -43.88
CA LYS A 236 12.73 27.51 -43.05
C LYS A 236 11.25 27.88 -43.30
N PRO A 237 10.30 26.95 -43.13
CA PRO A 237 8.87 27.22 -43.30
C PRO A 237 8.29 28.06 -42.14
N HIS A 238 8.84 29.27 -41.93
CA HIS A 238 8.48 30.20 -40.87
C HIS A 238 7.00 30.58 -40.90
N LEU A 239 6.46 30.81 -42.10
CA LEU A 239 5.05 31.19 -42.29
C LEU A 239 4.08 30.04 -42.00
N VAL A 240 4.52 28.79 -42.20
CA VAL A 240 3.70 27.59 -41.94
C VAL A 240 3.63 27.34 -40.44
N VAL A 241 4.78 27.45 -39.77
CA VAL A 241 4.87 27.29 -38.31
C VAL A 241 4.10 28.40 -37.58
N SER A 242 4.18 29.66 -38.03
CA SER A 242 3.40 30.74 -37.42
C SER A 242 1.89 30.52 -37.55
N LYS A 243 1.42 30.07 -38.72
CA LYS A 243 0.00 29.72 -38.94
C LYS A 243 -0.44 28.54 -38.07
N MET A 244 0.42 27.54 -37.86
CA MET A 244 0.10 26.41 -36.98
C MET A 244 -0.06 26.86 -35.52
N LEU A 245 0.81 27.77 -35.04
CA LEU A 245 0.71 28.33 -33.68
C LEU A 245 -0.56 29.16 -33.48
N GLU A 246 -0.97 29.94 -34.49
CA GLU A 246 -2.23 30.69 -34.46
C GLU A 246 -3.46 29.77 -34.42
N ALA A 247 -3.41 28.61 -35.09
CA ALA A 247 -4.54 27.69 -35.16
C ALA A 247 -4.75 26.87 -33.87
N THR A 248 -3.76 26.81 -32.98
CA THR A 248 -3.78 26.00 -31.75
C THR A 248 -3.99 26.79 -30.45
N ASN A 249 -4.10 28.12 -30.53
CA ASN A 249 -4.39 29.03 -29.40
C ASN A 249 -5.85 29.50 -29.44
#